data_AF-A0A1V4JG43-F1
#
_entry.id   AF-A0A1V4JG43-F1
#
_cell.length_a   1.000
_cell.length_b   1.000
_cell.length_c   1.000
_cell.angle_alpha   90.00
_cell.angle_beta   90.00
_cell.angle_gamma   90.00
#
_symmetry.space_group_name_H-M   'P 1'
#
loop_
_entity.id
_entity.type
_entity.pdbx_description
1 polymer ?
#
loop_
_entity_poly.entity_id
_entity_poly.type
_entity_poly.pdbx_seq_one_letter_code
_entity_poly.pdbx_strand_id
1 'polypeptide(L)'
;MGNLRVTKKGIRLEGISEFLLPLYVKEIHSRKDSPLVLQSDRNVTVNARNHLGQLTGQLTVGADAVEAQCKRFEVRASESGKVLFSADEDEIVIGADRLKVTDLNLLLDLW
;
A
#
# COMPACT_ATOMS: atom_id res chain seq x y z
N MET A 1 -12.05 4.31 26.33
CA MET A 1 -13.13 4.36 25.32
C MET A 1 -13.20 5.78 24.77
N GLY A 2 -13.17 5.95 23.45
CA GLY A 2 -13.23 7.26 22.81
C GLY A 2 -14.62 7.88 22.90
N ASN A 3 -14.66 9.21 22.80
CA ASN A 3 -15.88 9.99 22.91
C ASN A 3 -16.53 10.17 21.55
N LEU A 4 -17.72 9.59 21.39
CA LEU A 4 -18.58 9.79 20.23
C LEU A 4 -19.48 11.02 20.46
N ARG A 5 -19.48 11.94 19.51
CA ARG A 5 -20.37 13.11 19.50
C ARG A 5 -21.09 13.20 18.15
N VAL A 6 -22.41 13.25 18.20
CA VAL A 6 -23.25 13.52 17.02
C VAL A 6 -23.53 15.01 16.98
N THR A 7 -23.28 15.63 15.82
CA THR A 7 -23.50 17.06 15.58
C THR A 7 -24.29 17.25 14.29
N LYS A 8 -24.81 18.46 14.06
CA LYS A 8 -25.42 18.81 12.77
C LYS A 8 -24.47 18.65 11.57
N LYS A 9 -23.15 18.63 11.80
CA LYS A 9 -22.11 18.45 10.77
C LYS A 9 -21.73 16.99 10.55
N GLY A 10 -22.27 16.06 11.34
CA GLY A 10 -21.95 14.63 11.29
C GLY A 10 -21.43 14.10 12.62
N ILE A 11 -20.69 12.99 12.54
CA ILE A 11 -20.20 12.22 13.68
C ILE A 11 -18.74 12.57 13.95
N ARG A 12 -18.39 12.79 15.22
CA ARG A 12 -17.01 13.03 15.68
C ARG A 12 -16.64 12.01 16.75
N LEU A 13 -15.50 11.35 16.55
CA LEU A 13 -14.95 10.36 17.46
C LEU A 13 -13.57 10.81 17.92
N GLU A 14 -13.37 10.97 19.23
CA GLU A 14 -12.09 11.40 19.82
C GLU A 14 -11.52 10.34 20.77
N GLY A 15 -10.23 10.01 20.61
CA GLY A 15 -9.55 8.99 21.41
C GLY A 15 -9.64 7.58 20.82
N ILE A 16 -9.15 6.59 21.58
CA ILE A 16 -9.09 5.19 21.16
C ILE A 16 -10.50 4.61 21.08
N SER A 17 -10.90 4.19 19.87
CA SER A 17 -12.23 3.67 19.58
C SER A 17 -12.15 2.52 18.59
N GLU A 18 -13.12 1.61 18.66
CA GLU A 18 -13.19 0.42 17.81
C GLU A 18 -14.55 0.36 17.11
N PHE A 19 -14.57 -0.16 15.90
CA PHE A 19 -15.80 -0.46 15.17
C PHE A 19 -16.01 -1.97 15.19
N LEU A 20 -17.19 -2.41 15.65
CA LEU A 20 -17.54 -3.83 15.72
C LEU A 20 -17.78 -4.46 14.33
N LEU A 21 -18.09 -3.62 13.34
CA LEU A 21 -18.42 -4.00 11.96
C LEU A 21 -17.58 -3.17 10.98
N PRO A 22 -17.46 -3.62 9.71
CA PRO A 22 -16.73 -2.87 8.69
C PRO A 22 -17.26 -1.43 8.53
N LEU A 23 -16.32 -0.49 8.47
CA LEU A 23 -16.61 0.91 8.19
C LEU A 23 -16.54 1.16 6.68
N TYR A 24 -17.68 1.50 6.07
CA TYR A 24 -17.76 1.88 4.66
C TYR A 24 -17.71 3.40 4.55
N VAL A 25 -16.74 3.91 3.79
CA VAL A 25 -16.51 5.34 3.59
C VAL A 25 -16.22 5.59 2.12
N LYS A 26 -16.70 6.74 1.63
CA LYS A 26 -16.42 7.18 0.26
C LYS A 26 -14.98 7.68 0.13
N GLU A 27 -14.52 8.41 1.13
CA GLU A 27 -13.21 9.08 1.15
C GLU A 27 -12.62 9.03 2.56
N ILE A 28 -11.30 8.86 2.66
CA ILE A 28 -10.55 8.90 3.91
C ILE A 28 -9.44 9.94 3.74
N HIS A 29 -9.35 10.87 4.69
CA HIS A 29 -8.33 11.89 4.71
C HIS A 29 -7.72 11.98 6.10
N SER A 30 -6.40 12.14 6.17
CA SER A 30 -5.73 12.54 7.39
C SER A 30 -5.96 14.03 7.67
N ARG A 31 -5.59 14.47 8.88
CA ARG A 31 -5.51 15.90 9.18
C ARG A 31 -4.43 16.54 8.30
N LYS A 32 -4.58 17.85 8.05
CA LYS A 32 -3.57 18.65 7.37
C LYS A 32 -2.21 18.42 8.04
N ASP A 33 -1.18 18.21 7.23
CA ASP A 33 0.20 18.00 7.66
C ASP A 33 0.40 16.75 8.57
N SER A 34 -0.53 15.79 8.54
CA SER A 34 -0.45 14.52 9.26
C SER A 34 -0.55 13.33 8.29
N PRO A 35 0.17 12.22 8.53
CA PRO A 35 0.00 11.00 7.74
C PRO A 35 -1.36 10.33 8.04
N LEU A 36 -1.88 9.59 7.06
CA LEU A 36 -2.88 8.56 7.31
C LEU A 36 -2.16 7.29 7.72
N VAL A 37 -2.38 6.82 8.94
CA VAL A 37 -1.69 5.64 9.50
C VAL A 37 -2.68 4.50 9.67
N LEU A 38 -2.34 3.34 9.09
CA LEU A 38 -3.04 2.06 9.27
C LEU A 38 -2.06 1.11 9.96
N GLN A 39 -2.42 0.63 11.15
CA GLN A 39 -1.61 -0.27 11.96
C GLN A 39 -2.46 -1.43 12.44
N SER A 40 -1.88 -2.61 12.47
CA SER A 40 -2.54 -3.87 12.80
C SER A 40 -1.51 -4.84 13.38
N ASP A 41 -1.94 -5.72 14.27
CA ASP A 41 -1.17 -6.88 14.75
C ASP A 41 -1.17 -8.04 13.73
N ARG A 42 -1.96 -7.89 12.67
CA ARG A 42 -2.07 -8.78 11.51
C ARG A 42 -1.76 -8.04 10.22
N ASN A 43 -1.76 -8.77 9.12
CA ASN A 43 -1.56 -8.22 7.78
C ASN A 43 -2.55 -7.09 7.48
N VAL A 44 -2.05 -6.05 6.81
CA VAL A 44 -2.87 -4.95 6.26
C VAL A 44 -2.92 -5.12 4.75
N THR A 45 -4.13 -5.25 4.19
CA THR A 45 -4.34 -5.42 2.75
C THR A 45 -5.11 -4.25 2.15
N VAL A 46 -4.57 -3.65 1.11
CA VAL A 46 -5.21 -2.62 0.27
C VAL A 46 -5.60 -3.25 -1.06
N ASN A 47 -6.89 -3.17 -1.40
CA ASN A 47 -7.43 -3.71 -2.65
C ASN A 47 -7.88 -2.58 -3.57
N ALA A 48 -7.36 -2.55 -4.80
CA ALA A 48 -7.92 -1.75 -5.89
C ALA A 48 -9.01 -2.57 -6.60
N ARG A 49 -10.16 -1.96 -6.86
CA ARG A 49 -11.28 -2.61 -7.57
C ARG A 49 -11.79 -1.74 -8.70
N ASN A 50 -12.24 -2.35 -9.79
CA ASN A 50 -12.91 -1.65 -10.89
C ASN A 50 -14.38 -1.35 -10.55
N HIS A 51 -15.11 -0.73 -11.48
CA HIS A 51 -16.54 -0.38 -11.30
C HIS A 51 -17.48 -1.59 -11.14
N LEU A 52 -17.03 -2.81 -11.48
CA LEU A 52 -17.78 -4.06 -11.25
C LEU A 52 -17.47 -4.67 -9.88
N GLY A 53 -16.60 -4.05 -9.08
CA GLY A 53 -16.14 -4.58 -7.80
C GLY A 53 -15.07 -5.67 -7.91
N GLN A 54 -14.58 -5.97 -9.12
CA GLN A 54 -13.53 -6.97 -9.33
C GLN A 54 -12.18 -6.41 -8.89
N LEU A 55 -11.36 -7.27 -8.28
CA LEU A 55 -10.01 -6.93 -7.84
C LEU A 55 -9.12 -6.67 -9.07
N THR A 56 -8.45 -5.52 -9.10
CA THR A 56 -7.50 -5.14 -10.16
C THR A 56 -6.07 -4.96 -9.65
N GLY A 57 -5.89 -4.89 -8.34
CA GLY A 57 -4.59 -4.87 -7.70
C GLY A 57 -4.72 -5.05 -6.20
N GLN A 58 -3.68 -5.59 -5.57
CA GLN A 58 -3.59 -5.81 -4.14
C GLN A 58 -2.19 -5.46 -3.64
N LEU A 59 -2.12 -4.77 -2.51
CA LEU A 59 -0.90 -4.59 -1.74
C LEU A 59 -1.14 -5.12 -0.33
N THR A 60 -0.34 -6.08 0.12
CA THR A 60 -0.43 -6.67 1.45
C THR A 60 0.87 -6.43 2.21
N VAL A 61 0.79 -5.77 3.35
CA VAL A 61 1.89 -5.65 4.32
C VAL A 61 1.69 -6.73 5.37
N GLY A 62 2.56 -7.74 5.38
CA GLY A 62 2.60 -8.81 6.38
C GLY A 62 3.73 -8.62 7.39
N ALA A 63 3.93 -9.64 8.24
CA ALA A 63 4.99 -9.64 9.25
C ALA A 63 6.40 -9.69 8.63
N ASP A 64 6.56 -10.47 7.55
CA ASP A 64 7.87 -10.76 6.95
C ASP A 64 8.09 -10.09 5.59
N ALA A 65 7.01 -9.71 4.90
CA ALA A 65 7.07 -9.26 3.52
C ALA A 65 6.00 -8.21 3.18
N VAL A 66 6.29 -7.43 2.13
CA VAL A 66 5.30 -6.62 1.42
C VAL A 66 5.09 -7.24 0.05
N GLU A 67 3.87 -7.66 -0.23
CA GLU A 67 3.48 -8.33 -1.46
C GLU A 67 2.61 -7.41 -2.31
N ALA A 68 2.97 -7.27 -3.59
CA ALA A 68 2.18 -6.53 -4.57
C ALA A 68 1.69 -7.49 -5.67
N GLN A 69 0.38 -7.66 -5.76
CA GLN A 69 -0.27 -8.34 -6.89
C GLN A 69 -0.88 -7.26 -7.80
N CYS A 70 -0.22 -7.00 -8.93
CA CYS A 70 -0.61 -5.97 -9.87
C CYS A 70 -0.03 -6.24 -11.25
N LYS A 71 -0.59 -5.61 -12.29
CA LYS A 71 -0.07 -5.70 -13.65
C LYS A 71 1.31 -5.06 -13.84
N ARG A 72 1.63 -4.05 -13.01
CA ARG A 72 2.88 -3.30 -13.06
C ARG A 72 3.19 -2.74 -11.69
N PHE A 73 4.39 -2.99 -11.20
CA PHE A 73 4.93 -2.41 -9.98
C PHE A 73 6.10 -1.48 -10.33
N GLU A 74 6.18 -0.30 -9.72
CA GLU A 74 7.25 0.66 -9.97
C GLU A 74 7.75 1.31 -8.68
N VAL A 75 9.06 1.49 -8.61
CA VAL A 75 9.74 2.35 -7.64
C VAL A 75 10.33 3.53 -8.39
N ARG A 76 10.00 4.75 -7.96
CA ARG A 76 10.44 5.99 -8.60
C ARG A 76 11.23 6.85 -7.64
N ALA A 77 12.23 7.56 -8.17
CA ALA A 77 12.94 8.59 -7.45
C ALA A 77 11.97 9.72 -7.07
N SER A 78 11.99 10.14 -5.80
CA SER A 78 11.08 11.16 -5.28
C SER A 78 11.23 12.53 -5.96
N GLU A 79 12.46 12.94 -6.28
CA GLU A 79 12.74 14.26 -6.84
C GLU A 79 12.53 14.32 -8.35
N SER A 80 13.07 13.36 -9.09
CA SER A 80 13.06 13.37 -10.56
C SER A 80 11.91 12.58 -11.19
N GLY A 81 11.22 11.74 -10.42
CA GLY A 81 10.21 10.81 -10.93
C GLY A 81 10.76 9.67 -11.80
N LYS A 82 12.09 9.61 -11.99
CA LYS A 82 12.79 8.55 -12.75
C LYS A 82 12.44 7.18 -12.16
N VAL A 83 12.15 6.21 -13.02
CA VAL A 83 11.95 4.81 -12.61
C VAL A 83 13.31 4.22 -12.19
N LEU A 84 13.37 3.71 -10.96
CA LEU A 84 14.54 3.04 -10.39
C LEU A 84 14.41 1.52 -10.50
N PHE A 85 13.19 1.01 -10.37
CA PHE A 85 12.84 -0.38 -10.53
C PHE A 85 11.43 -0.48 -11.10
N SER A 86 11.19 -1.38 -12.05
CA SER A 86 9.85 -1.78 -12.44
C SER A 86 9.79 -3.26 -12.78
N ALA A 87 8.62 -3.85 -12.56
CA ALA A 87 8.32 -5.22 -12.94
C ALA A 87 6.89 -5.30 -13.49
N ASP A 88 6.73 -6.02 -14.59
CA ASP A 88 5.44 -6.43 -15.16
C ASP A 88 5.53 -7.90 -15.64
N GLU A 89 4.57 -8.32 -16.46
CA GLU A 89 4.50 -9.70 -16.96
C GLU A 89 5.61 -10.03 -17.98
N ASP A 90 6.20 -9.02 -18.62
CA ASP A 90 7.15 -9.19 -19.72
C ASP A 90 8.59 -8.99 -19.27
N GLU A 91 8.85 -8.03 -18.37
CA GLU A 91 10.22 -7.68 -17.97
C GLU A 91 10.38 -7.14 -16.55
N ILE A 92 11.63 -7.17 -16.07
CA ILE A 92 12.10 -6.44 -14.89
C ILE A 92 13.17 -5.45 -15.33
N VAL A 93 12.96 -4.17 -15.03
CA VAL A 93 13.88 -3.08 -15.36
C VAL A 93 14.52 -2.52 -14.10
N ILE A 94 15.84 -2.40 -14.09
CA ILE A 94 16.61 -1.74 -13.03
C ILE A 94 17.27 -0.48 -13.63
N GLY A 95 16.72 0.69 -13.30
CA GLY A 95 17.13 1.99 -13.85
C GLY A 95 18.13 2.76 -12.98
N ALA A 96 18.70 2.12 -11.97
CA ALA A 96 19.62 2.75 -11.02
C ALA A 96 21.03 2.93 -11.62
N ASP A 97 21.66 4.08 -11.36
CA ASP A 97 23.02 4.38 -11.86
C ASP A 97 24.07 3.45 -11.22
N ARG A 98 23.77 2.90 -10.04
CA ARG A 98 24.59 1.92 -9.35
C ARG A 98 23.72 0.83 -8.75
N LEU A 99 23.96 -0.41 -9.16
CA LEU A 99 23.39 -1.61 -8.55
C LEU A 99 24.44 -2.26 -7.65
N LYS A 100 24.13 -2.47 -6.37
CA LYS A 100 24.92 -3.27 -5.45
C LYS A 100 24.13 -4.54 -5.13
N VAL A 101 24.67 -5.68 -5.51
CA VAL A 101 24.11 -6.99 -5.14
C VAL A 101 24.86 -7.51 -3.93
N THR A 102 24.13 -7.92 -2.89
CA THR A 102 24.68 -8.53 -1.68
C THR A 102 24.14 -9.95 -1.58
N ASP A 103 25.04 -10.91 -1.32
CA ASP A 103 24.78 -12.36 -1.32
C ASP A 103 24.36 -12.92 -2.70
N LEU A 104 25.36 -13.42 -3.44
CA LEU A 104 25.14 -14.07 -4.74
C LEU A 104 24.90 -15.57 -4.55
N ASN A 105 23.69 -16.03 -4.85
CA ASN A 105 23.46 -17.38 -5.32
C ASN A 105 22.71 -17.26 -6.66
N LEU A 106 23.46 -16.88 -7.71
CA LEU A 106 22.91 -16.79 -9.06
C LEU A 106 22.82 -18.21 -9.64
N LEU A 107 21.62 -18.79 -9.61
CA LEU A 107 21.24 -19.85 -10.55
C LEU A 107 20.83 -19.16 -11.84
N LEU A 108 21.77 -19.08 -12.78
CA LEU A 108 21.46 -18.74 -14.17
C LEU A 108 21.07 -20.03 -14.87
N ASP A 109 19.77 -20.30 -14.95
CA ASP A 109 19.25 -21.29 -15.89
C ASP A 109 19.24 -20.66 -17.28
N LEU A 110 20.36 -20.83 -17.99
CA LEU A 110 20.42 -20.61 -19.43
C LEU A 110 19.79 -21.84 -20.09
N TRP A 111 18.68 -21.65 -20.79
CA TRP A 111 18.14 -22.63 -21.72
C TRP A 111 19.11 -22.88 -22.87
#